data_AF-A0A920FFQ9-F1
#
_entry.id   AF-A0A920FFQ9-F1
#
_cell.length_a   1.000
_cell.length_b   1.000
_cell.length_c   1.000
_cell.angle_alpha   90.00
_cell.angle_beta   90.00
_cell.angle_gamma   90.00
#
_symmetry.space_group_name_H-M   'P 1'
#
loop_
_entity.id
_entity.type
_entity.pdbx_description
1 polymer ?
#
loop_
_entity_poly.entity_id
_entity_poly.type
_entity_poly.pdbx_seq_one_letter_code
_entity_poly.pdbx_strand_id
1 'polypeptide(L)'
;MGAGGIGFDVAEYITHEGKSTALDTSAFMKEWGVDMRIGCRGGVEGIKAEKPKNPREVYLLQRKSSKVGAGLGKTQAGFIGLHRNKNVKMING
;
A
#
# COMPACT_ATOMS: atom_id res chain seq x y z
N MET A 1 2.60 -5.14 16.36
CA MET A 1 1.84 -4.49 17.46
C MET A 1 2.18 -3.01 17.46
N GLY A 2 1.16 -2.13 17.49
CA GLY A 2 1.31 -0.69 17.34
C GLY A 2 1.13 -0.25 15.88
N ALA A 3 0.01 0.39 15.56
CA ALA A 3 -0.38 0.77 14.19
C ALA A 3 -0.29 2.29 13.94
N GLY A 4 0.77 2.93 14.45
CA GLY A 4 1.18 4.30 14.11
C GLY A 4 2.18 4.33 12.95
N GLY A 5 2.78 5.48 12.65
CA GLY A 5 3.72 5.67 11.52
C GLY A 5 4.79 4.58 11.41
N ILE A 6 5.55 4.35 12.49
CA ILE A 6 6.60 3.31 12.53
C ILE A 6 6.03 1.91 12.26
N GLY A 7 4.83 1.60 12.76
CA GLY A 7 4.21 0.30 12.55
C GLY A 7 3.84 0.06 11.08
N PHE A 8 3.43 1.11 10.38
CA PHE A 8 3.22 1.09 8.93
C PHE A 8 4.55 0.93 8.18
N ASP A 9 5.58 1.69 8.54
CA ASP A 9 6.90 1.59 7.89
C ASP A 9 7.53 0.19 8.03
N VAL A 10 7.42 -0.41 9.23
CA VAL A 10 7.89 -1.78 9.46
C VAL A 10 7.06 -2.78 8.65
N ALA A 11 5.72 -2.60 8.59
CA ALA A 11 4.86 -3.46 7.78
C ALA A 11 5.22 -3.37 6.30
N GLU A 12 5.48 -2.17 5.78
CA GLU A 12 5.96 -1.96 4.42
C GLU A 12 7.28 -2.67 4.17
N TYR A 13 8.25 -2.51 5.09
CA TYR A 13 9.57 -3.13 4.97
C TYR A 13 9.51 -4.67 4.92
N ILE A 14 8.70 -5.30 5.79
CA ILE A 14 8.63 -6.78 5.85
C ILE A 14 7.75 -7.41 4.75
N THR A 15 6.86 -6.63 4.14
CA THR A 15 5.99 -7.08 3.03
C THR A 15 6.56 -6.73 1.66
N HIS A 16 7.66 -5.99 1.62
CA HIS A 16 8.36 -5.66 0.40
C HIS A 16 9.06 -6.90 -0.17
N GLU A 17 8.85 -7.16 -1.46
CA GLU A 17 9.50 -8.26 -2.19
C GLU A 17 10.11 -7.72 -3.49
N GLY A 18 11.35 -8.12 -3.79
CA GLY A 18 12.05 -7.72 -5.01
C GLY A 18 12.52 -6.25 -5.01
N LYS A 19 12.65 -5.69 -6.21
CA LYS A 19 13.11 -4.30 -6.40
C LYS A 19 12.01 -3.32 -5.98
N SER A 20 12.40 -2.24 -5.32
CA SER A 20 11.46 -1.17 -4.96
C SER A 20 10.89 -0.53 -6.22
N THR A 21 9.56 -0.57 -6.36
CA THR A 21 8.86 0.09 -7.48
C THR A 21 9.02 1.61 -7.42
N ALA A 22 9.31 2.18 -6.24
CA ALA A 22 9.69 3.59 -6.11
C ALA A 22 10.95 3.97 -6.92
N LEU A 23 11.78 2.99 -7.29
CA LEU A 23 13.01 3.19 -8.08
C LEU A 23 12.84 2.80 -9.56
N ASP A 24 11.69 2.23 -9.95
CA ASP A 24 11.39 1.78 -11.31
C ASP A 24 10.04 2.34 -11.77
N THR A 25 10.10 3.35 -12.63
CA THR A 25 8.91 4.04 -13.14
C THR A 25 7.94 3.10 -13.85
N SER A 26 8.44 2.11 -14.61
CA SER A 26 7.54 1.19 -15.33
C SER A 26 6.83 0.25 -14.36
N ALA A 27 7.56 -0.27 -13.37
CA ALA A 27 6.98 -1.13 -12.34
C ALA A 27 5.98 -0.37 -11.46
N PHE A 28 6.29 0.88 -11.09
CA PHE A 28 5.37 1.75 -10.36
C PHE A 28 4.06 1.98 -11.12
N MET A 29 4.12 2.32 -12.41
CA MET A 29 2.92 2.60 -13.20
C MET A 29 2.05 1.35 -13.37
N LYS A 30 2.65 0.15 -13.50
CA LYS A 30 1.90 -1.12 -13.51
C LYS A 30 1.24 -1.43 -12.17
N GLU A 31 1.97 -1.23 -11.07
CA GLU A 31 1.45 -1.45 -9.71
C GLU A 31 0.24 -0.54 -9.42
N TRP A 32 0.30 0.71 -9.90
CA TRP A 32 -0.78 1.68 -9.72
C TRP A 32 -1.86 1.63 -10.80
N GLY A 33 -1.67 0.84 -11.87
CA GLY A 33 -2.65 0.69 -12.95
C GLY A 33 -2.77 1.92 -13.86
N VAL A 34 -1.65 2.59 -14.15
CA VAL A 34 -1.58 3.79 -15.00
C VAL A 34 -1.11 3.46 -16.41
N ASP A 35 -1.83 3.97 -17.41
CA ASP A 35 -1.47 3.92 -18.81
C ASP A 35 -0.37 4.94 -19.13
N MET A 36 0.84 4.45 -19.33
CA MET A 36 1.96 5.27 -19.78
C MET A 36 1.78 5.82 -21.20
N ARG A 37 0.87 5.26 -22.00
CA ARG A 37 0.56 5.74 -23.36
C ARG A 37 -0.55 6.78 -23.38
N ILE A 38 -1.24 7.00 -22.25
CA ILE A 38 -2.36 7.94 -22.09
C ILE A 38 -3.42 7.75 -23.19
N GLY A 39 -3.65 6.50 -23.60
CA GLY A 39 -4.60 6.16 -24.65
C GLY A 39 -6.03 6.03 -24.13
N CYS A 40 -6.19 5.82 -22.82
CA CYS A 40 -7.46 5.68 -22.14
C CYS A 40 -7.82 6.94 -21.33
N ARG A 41 -9.12 7.19 -21.11
CA ARG A 41 -9.57 8.39 -20.38
C ARG A 41 -8.96 8.44 -18.99
N GLY A 42 -8.32 9.57 -18.68
CA GLY A 42 -7.63 9.78 -17.40
C GLY A 42 -6.44 8.84 -17.15
N GLY A 43 -5.97 8.10 -18.16
CA GLY A 43 -4.82 7.20 -18.03
C GLY A 43 -5.04 5.98 -17.13
N VAL A 44 -6.28 5.61 -16.81
CA VAL A 44 -6.59 4.48 -15.91
C VAL A 44 -7.76 3.62 -16.38
N GLU A 45 -8.52 4.08 -17.37
CA GLU A 45 -9.73 3.41 -17.83
C GLU A 45 -9.40 2.06 -18.49
N GLY A 46 -9.95 0.97 -17.93
CA GLY A 46 -9.73 -0.40 -18.41
C GLY A 46 -8.42 -1.05 -17.96
N ILE A 47 -7.53 -0.31 -17.29
CA ILE A 47 -6.27 -0.87 -16.76
C ILE A 47 -6.48 -1.42 -15.36
N LYS A 48 -6.03 -2.67 -15.15
CA LYS A 48 -6.02 -3.31 -13.84
C LYS A 48 -4.66 -3.13 -13.20
N ALA A 49 -4.65 -2.60 -11.98
CA ALA A 49 -3.46 -2.53 -11.13
C ALA A 49 -2.92 -3.95 -10.83
N GLU A 50 -1.62 -4.15 -11.02
CA GLU A 50 -0.94 -5.38 -10.61
C GLU A 50 -0.59 -5.28 -9.13
N LYS A 51 -1.29 -6.04 -8.29
CA LYS A 51 -1.01 -6.06 -6.85
C LYS A 51 0.30 -6.81 -6.60
N PRO A 52 1.25 -6.22 -5.84
CA PRO A 52 2.45 -6.94 -5.46
C PRO A 52 2.09 -8.15 -4.60
N LYS A 53 2.76 -9.27 -4.87
CA LYS A 53 2.62 -10.47 -4.05
C LYS A 53 3.31 -10.20 -2.71
N ASN A 54 2.65 -10.57 -1.62
CA ASN A 54 3.24 -10.50 -0.29
C ASN A 54 3.69 -11.91 0.12
N PRO A 55 4.97 -12.11 0.43
CA PRO A 55 5.49 -13.42 0.84
C PRO A 55 5.05 -13.83 2.25
N ARG A 56 4.45 -12.93 3.03
CA ARG A 56 4.14 -13.12 4.45
C ARG A 56 2.71 -12.74 4.77
N GLU A 57 2.13 -13.43 5.75
CA GLU A 57 0.88 -12.97 6.37
C GLU A 57 1.20 -12.00 7.51
N VAL A 58 0.74 -10.76 7.40
CA VAL A 58 1.07 -9.69 8.34
C VAL A 58 -0.18 -9.10 8.98
N TYR A 59 -0.14 -8.98 10.31
CA TYR A 59 -1.20 -8.40 11.12
C TYR A 59 -0.71 -7.13 11.82
N LEU A 60 -1.37 -6.01 11.54
CA LEU A 60 -1.12 -4.72 12.18
C LEU A 60 -2.22 -4.45 13.22
N LEU A 61 -1.83 -4.47 14.49
CA LEU A 61 -2.73 -4.44 15.64
C LEU A 61 -2.58 -3.14 16.42
N GLN A 62 -3.69 -2.52 16.83
CA GLN A 62 -3.69 -1.41 17.79
C GLN A 62 -4.76 -1.58 18.87
N ARG A 63 -4.51 -1.02 20.06
CA ARG A 63 -5.46 -1.06 21.20
C ARG A 63 -6.58 -0.03 21.11
N LYS A 64 -6.41 1.03 20.31
CA LYS A 64 -7.41 2.08 20.16
C LYS A 64 -8.51 1.60 19.21
N SER A 65 -9.75 1.94 19.52
CA SER A 65 -10.92 1.63 18.69
C SER A 65 -11.07 2.48 17.45
N SER A 66 -10.30 3.57 17.33
CA SER A 66 -10.25 4.36 16.11
C SER A 66 -9.75 3.53 14.91
N LYS A 67 -10.03 4.00 13.69
CA LYS A 67 -9.54 3.35 12.48
C LYS A 67 -8.00 3.28 12.49
N VAL A 68 -7.45 2.13 12.13
CA VAL A 68 -6.00 1.94 11.96
C VAL A 68 -5.45 2.93 10.93
N GLY A 69 -4.41 3.66 11.31
CA GLY A 69 -3.81 4.72 10.48
C GLY A 69 -4.51 6.08 10.52
N ALA A 70 -5.56 6.26 11.33
CA ALA A 70 -6.28 7.55 11.45
C ALA A 70 -5.41 8.72 11.94
N GLY A 71 -4.30 8.43 12.65
CA GLY A 71 -3.35 9.42 13.14
C GLY A 71 -2.16 9.68 12.22
N LEU A 72 -2.12 9.08 11.03
CA LEU A 72 -1.07 9.37 10.05
C LEU A 72 -1.28 10.75 9.42
N GLY A 73 -0.19 11.35 8.90
CA GLY A 73 -0.29 12.63 8.19
C GLY A 73 -1.31 12.54 7.05
N LYS A 74 -2.13 13.58 6.87
CA LYS A 74 -3.25 13.57 5.90
C LYS A 74 -2.82 13.21 4.47
N THR A 75 -1.60 13.57 4.08
CA THR A 75 -0.98 13.24 2.78
C THR A 75 -0.38 11.83 2.73
N GLN A 76 0.00 11.26 3.88
CA GLN A 76 0.51 9.88 4.00
C GLN A 76 -0.61 8.85 4.11
N ALA A 77 -1.84 9.28 4.41
CA ALA A 77 -3.01 8.41 4.53
C ALA A 77 -3.34 7.65 3.23
N GLY A 78 -2.96 8.18 2.05
CA GLY A 78 -3.11 7.47 0.76
C GLY A 78 -2.37 6.14 0.71
N PHE A 79 -1.24 6.02 1.41
CA PHE A 79 -0.42 4.80 1.44
C PHE A 79 -0.99 3.69 2.32
N ILE A 80 -2.02 3.97 3.13
CA ILE A 80 -2.76 2.93 3.88
C ILE A 80 -3.44 1.95 2.90
N GLY A 81 -3.89 2.45 1.74
CA GLY A 81 -4.46 1.61 0.67
C GLY A 81 -3.45 0.61 0.11
N LEU A 82 -2.18 1.01 0.01
CA LEU A 82 -1.09 0.16 -0.48
C LEU A 82 -0.92 -1.10 0.38
N HIS A 83 -0.97 -0.94 1.70
CA HIS A 83 -0.83 -2.05 2.65
C HIS A 83 -1.99 -3.05 2.55
N ARG A 84 -3.21 -2.57 2.24
CA ARG A 84 -4.34 -3.47 1.93
C ARG A 84 -4.12 -4.24 0.64
N ASN A 85 -3.53 -3.63 -0.38
CA ASN A 85 -3.18 -4.30 -1.62
C ASN A 85 -2.11 -5.39 -1.40
N LYS A 86 -1.23 -5.20 -0.42
CA LYS A 86 -0.25 -6.20 0.07
C LYS A 86 -0.84 -7.21 1.05
N ASN A 87 -2.16 -7.32 1.21
CA ASN A 87 -2.83 -8.24 2.13
C ASN A 87 -2.44 -8.09 3.62
N VAL A 88 -2.01 -6.90 4.06
CA VAL A 88 -1.80 -6.62 5.49
C VAL A 88 -3.16 -6.50 6.18
N LYS A 89 -3.42 -7.37 7.15
CA LYS A 89 -4.66 -7.35 7.95
C LYS A 89 -4.51 -6.34 9.09
N MET A 90 -5.39 -5.35 9.14
CA MET A 90 -5.35 -4.29 10.14
C MET A 90 -6.50 -4.47 11.13
N ILE A 91 -6.19 -4.54 12.42
CA ILE A 91 -7.16 -4.83 13.49
C ILE A 91 -7.02 -3.78 14.60
N ASN A 92 -8.14 -3.16 14.96
CA ASN A 92 -8.32 -2.28 16.11
C ASN A 92 -9.00 -3.02 17.26
N GLY A 93 -8.77 -2.52 18.48
CA GLY A 93 -9.38 -3.04 19.72
C GLY A 93 -10.72 -2.38 20.04
#